data_AF-A0A2E2WFQ3-F1
#
_entry.id   AF-A0A2E2WFQ3-F1
#
_cell.length_a   1.000
_cell.length_b   1.000
_cell.length_c   1.000
_cell.angle_alpha   90.00
_cell.angle_beta   90.00
_cell.angle_gamma   90.00
#
_symmetry.space_group_name_H-M   'P 1'
#
loop_
_entity.id
_entity.type
_entity.pdbx_description
1 polymer ?
#
loop_
_entity_poly.entity_id
_entity_poly.type
_entity_poly.pdbx_seq_one_letter_code
_entity_poly.pdbx_strand_id
1 'polypeptide(L)'
;MCSATDSTNLSVGAKTDFKVGNGFFQRLWVSSLSSTKSADGLGPLFNARSCQRCHLKDGRGHPPAANWPDDDAVSMFLRLSIPPQNEEQRRRLAEHRALTIPEPTYGGQLQDLAIQGDRAEARMHIEYEEKPVLLADGETASLRKPAYTVTNWSYGPPHPELLTSPRGNLVTFWSAPERRVLSHLRWKTAAASLPEAGWRISAHQRQRAARGHAPLDHTSHY
;
A
#
# COMPACT_ATOMS: atom_id res chain seq x y z
N MET A 1 10.56 21.57 -5.04
CA MET A 1 9.41 21.40 -5.96
C MET A 1 9.82 20.39 -7.03
N CYS A 2 9.33 19.15 -6.97
CA CYS A 2 9.53 18.16 -8.03
C CYS A 2 8.17 17.90 -8.69
N SER A 3 7.88 18.64 -9.76
CA SER A 3 6.72 18.43 -10.63
C SER A 3 6.94 17.19 -11.48
N ALA A 4 5.87 16.48 -11.84
CA ALA A 4 5.89 15.43 -12.87
C ALA A 4 6.59 16.01 -14.11
N THR A 5 7.65 15.32 -14.53
CA THR A 5 8.61 15.77 -15.54
C THR A 5 7.92 16.09 -16.86
N ASP A 6 8.25 17.25 -17.43
CA ASP A 6 7.85 17.63 -18.80
C ASP A 6 8.14 16.46 -19.75
N SER A 7 7.11 15.97 -20.42
CA SER A 7 7.23 14.97 -21.48
C SER A 7 7.86 15.64 -22.70
N THR A 8 9.19 15.71 -22.72
CA THR A 8 9.98 16.46 -23.72
C THR A 8 9.69 16.05 -25.15
N ASN A 9 9.28 14.80 -25.36
CA ASN A 9 9.00 14.19 -26.66
C ASN A 9 7.59 14.47 -27.22
N LEU A 10 6.75 15.23 -26.52
CA LEU A 10 5.42 15.60 -27.01
C LEU A 10 5.43 16.86 -27.88
N SER A 11 4.54 16.90 -28.87
CA SER A 11 4.22 18.13 -29.60
C SER A 11 3.62 19.18 -28.66
N VAL A 12 3.62 20.46 -29.05
CA VAL A 12 3.09 21.55 -28.21
C VAL A 12 1.61 21.34 -27.84
N GLY A 13 0.78 20.89 -28.79
CA GLY A 13 -0.62 20.53 -28.52
C GLY A 13 -0.74 19.41 -27.50
N ALA A 14 0.00 18.31 -27.70
CA ALA A 14 -0.01 17.17 -26.79
C ALA A 14 0.53 17.51 -25.38
N LYS A 15 1.46 18.47 -25.25
CA LYS A 15 1.91 18.99 -23.96
C LYS A 15 0.80 19.74 -23.22
N THR A 16 -0.08 20.44 -23.95
CA THR A 16 -1.22 21.15 -23.36
C THR A 16 -2.24 20.15 -22.82
N ASP A 17 -2.61 19.16 -23.62
CA ASP A 17 -3.53 18.09 -23.20
C ASP A 17 -2.99 17.30 -22.01
N PHE A 18 -1.69 16.97 -22.03
CA PHE A 18 -1.02 16.33 -20.90
C PHE A 18 -1.13 17.16 -19.62
N LYS A 19 -0.86 18.48 -19.68
CA LYS A 19 -0.95 19.36 -18.52
C LYS A 19 -2.37 19.47 -17.98
N VAL A 20 -3.37 19.52 -18.87
CA VAL A 20 -4.79 19.50 -18.48
C VAL A 20 -5.16 18.18 -17.79
N GLY A 21 -4.79 17.04 -18.40
CA GLY A 21 -5.02 15.71 -17.83
C GLY A 21 -4.34 15.52 -16.48
N ASN A 22 -3.08 15.94 -16.36
CA ASN A 22 -2.37 15.95 -15.08
C ASN A 22 -3.09 16.87 -14.07
N GLY A 23 -3.59 18.03 -14.50
CA GLY A 23 -4.43 18.89 -13.66
C GLY A 23 -5.64 18.15 -13.06
N PHE A 24 -6.35 17.34 -13.84
CA PHE A 24 -7.43 16.47 -13.34
C PHE A 24 -6.93 15.36 -12.41
N PHE A 25 -5.80 14.74 -12.74
CA PHE A 25 -5.22 13.65 -11.95
C PHE A 25 -4.82 14.08 -10.53
N GLN A 26 -4.32 15.30 -10.39
CA GLN A 26 -3.93 15.89 -9.11
C GLN A 26 -5.10 16.54 -8.36
N ARG A 27 -6.23 16.77 -9.05
CA ARG A 27 -7.36 17.53 -8.50
C ARG A 27 -7.99 16.85 -7.30
N LEU A 28 -8.15 17.61 -6.22
CA LEU A 28 -8.90 17.18 -5.05
C LEU A 28 -10.40 17.38 -5.31
N TRP A 29 -11.13 16.28 -5.35
CA TRP A 29 -12.59 16.27 -5.38
C TRP A 29 -13.16 16.69 -4.02
N VAL A 30 -14.28 17.39 -4.04
CA VAL A 30 -14.99 17.91 -2.86
C VAL A 30 -16.39 17.30 -2.78
N SER A 31 -16.92 17.24 -1.56
CA SER A 31 -18.25 16.68 -1.29
C SER A 31 -19.32 17.28 -2.20
N SER A 32 -20.29 16.45 -2.59
CA SER A 32 -21.35 16.87 -3.49
C SER A 32 -22.13 18.10 -2.98
N LEU A 33 -22.73 18.86 -3.91
CA LEU A 33 -23.39 20.16 -3.67
C LEU A 33 -22.43 21.31 -3.35
N SER A 34 -21.17 21.19 -3.78
CA SER A 34 -20.17 22.25 -3.58
C SER A 34 -20.44 23.48 -4.46
N SER A 35 -20.01 24.65 -3.97
CA SER A 35 -19.88 25.86 -4.79
C SER A 35 -18.76 25.75 -5.83
N THR A 36 -17.79 24.85 -5.60
CA THR A 36 -16.68 24.59 -6.53
C THR A 36 -17.09 23.55 -7.58
N LYS A 37 -17.88 23.98 -8.58
CA LYS A 37 -18.48 23.10 -9.60
C LYS A 37 -17.49 22.22 -10.35
N SER A 38 -16.27 22.68 -10.57
CA SER A 38 -15.24 21.93 -11.28
C SER A 38 -14.60 20.80 -10.47
N ALA A 39 -14.83 20.69 -9.16
CA ALA A 39 -14.37 19.57 -8.30
C ALA A 39 -15.53 18.84 -7.60
N ASP A 40 -16.77 19.13 -7.99
CA ASP A 40 -17.98 18.58 -7.39
C ASP A 40 -18.12 17.08 -7.72
N GLY A 41 -18.82 16.33 -6.87
CA GLY A 41 -19.17 14.93 -7.12
C GLY A 41 -18.45 13.88 -6.26
N LEU A 42 -17.71 14.26 -5.22
CA LEU A 42 -17.21 13.27 -4.25
C LEU A 42 -18.38 12.74 -3.41
N GLY A 43 -18.52 11.41 -3.37
CA GLY A 43 -19.48 10.72 -2.50
C GLY A 43 -19.14 10.87 -1.01
N PRO A 44 -20.05 10.46 -0.11
CA PRO A 44 -19.87 10.63 1.34
C PRO A 44 -18.74 9.75 1.90
N LEU A 45 -18.51 8.57 1.31
CA LEU A 45 -17.49 7.60 1.69
C LEU A 45 -16.50 7.42 0.54
N PHE A 46 -15.20 7.37 0.84
CA PHE A 46 -14.14 7.25 -0.15
C PHE A 46 -12.84 6.70 0.47
N ASN A 47 -11.90 6.21 -0.35
CA ASN A 47 -10.53 5.91 0.07
C ASN A 47 -9.53 7.03 -0.26
N ALA A 48 -9.81 7.81 -1.31
CA ALA A 48 -8.96 8.91 -1.74
C ALA A 48 -9.77 10.00 -2.44
N ARG A 49 -9.28 11.25 -2.37
CA ARG A 49 -9.92 12.42 -2.98
C ARG A 49 -9.30 12.85 -4.30
N SER A 50 -8.27 12.15 -4.79
CA SER A 50 -7.65 12.38 -6.09
C SER A 50 -6.93 11.12 -6.56
N CYS A 51 -6.71 11.00 -7.87
CA CYS A 51 -6.01 9.87 -8.47
C CYS A 51 -4.56 9.79 -7.96
N GLN A 52 -3.89 10.95 -7.88
CA GLN A 52 -2.50 11.05 -7.40
C GLN A 52 -2.31 10.55 -5.96
N ARG A 53 -3.34 10.57 -5.12
CA ARG A 53 -3.21 10.10 -3.73
C ARG A 53 -2.93 8.59 -3.65
N CYS A 54 -3.45 7.80 -4.59
CA CYS A 54 -3.09 6.38 -4.71
C CYS A 54 -1.90 6.18 -5.65
N HIS A 55 -1.76 7.03 -6.66
CA HIS A 55 -0.74 7.00 -7.70
C HIS A 55 0.29 8.13 -7.51
N LEU A 56 1.05 8.07 -6.41
CA LEU A 56 1.93 9.15 -6.00
C LEU A 56 2.98 9.45 -7.08
N LYS A 57 2.94 10.68 -7.63
CA LYS A 57 3.81 11.13 -8.75
C LYS A 57 3.78 10.16 -9.94
N ASP A 58 2.58 9.67 -10.28
CA ASP A 58 2.34 8.69 -11.35
C ASP A 58 3.03 7.35 -11.10
N GLY A 59 3.49 7.14 -9.86
CA GLY A 59 4.16 5.95 -9.40
C GLY A 59 3.22 4.93 -8.77
N ARG A 60 3.82 3.90 -8.19
CA ARG A 60 3.11 2.87 -7.45
C ARG A 60 2.83 3.36 -6.04
N GLY A 61 1.66 2.98 -5.52
CA GLY A 61 1.35 3.11 -4.11
C GLY A 61 2.33 2.33 -3.21
N HIS A 62 2.20 2.57 -1.91
CA HIS A 62 2.90 1.85 -0.86
C HIS A 62 1.92 1.41 0.25
N PRO A 63 2.26 0.37 1.03
CA PRO A 63 1.61 0.13 2.32
C PRO A 63 1.83 1.33 3.25
N PRO A 64 0.90 1.61 4.18
CA PRO A 64 1.11 2.67 5.16
C PRO A 64 2.31 2.34 6.06
N ALA A 65 3.01 3.38 6.52
CA ALA A 65 4.19 3.26 7.37
C ALA A 65 3.82 3.00 8.84
N ALA A 66 2.60 3.36 9.23
CA ALA A 66 2.01 3.12 10.54
C ALA A 66 0.52 2.80 10.41
N ASN A 67 -0.13 2.40 11.50
CA ASN A 67 -1.59 2.28 11.53
C ASN A 67 -2.23 3.63 11.87
N TRP A 68 -3.51 3.78 11.55
CA TRP A 68 -4.29 4.95 11.95
C TRP A 68 -4.25 5.14 13.48
N PRO A 69 -4.10 6.38 14.00
CA PRO A 69 -4.18 7.66 13.31
C PRO A 69 -2.85 8.21 12.76
N ASP A 70 -1.74 7.49 12.93
CA ASP A 70 -0.40 7.99 12.60
C ASP A 70 -0.11 8.00 11.09
N ASP A 71 -0.76 7.12 10.33
CA ASP A 71 -0.75 7.14 8.87
C ASP A 71 -2.09 6.64 8.30
N ASP A 72 -2.44 7.14 7.11
CA ASP A 72 -3.61 6.72 6.36
C ASP A 72 -3.21 5.68 5.31
N ALA A 73 -4.04 4.65 5.13
CA ALA A 73 -3.81 3.60 4.14
C ALA A 73 -4.12 4.01 2.69
N VAL A 74 -3.90 5.27 2.31
CA VAL A 74 -4.50 5.87 1.10
C VAL A 74 -4.21 5.14 -0.21
N SER A 75 -3.07 4.45 -0.33
CA SER A 75 -2.68 3.71 -1.54
C SER A 75 -2.79 2.18 -1.41
N MET A 76 -3.47 1.70 -0.36
CA MET A 76 -3.74 0.29 -0.11
C MET A 76 -5.11 0.11 0.56
N PHE A 77 -5.97 -0.75 0.03
CA PHE A 77 -7.31 -0.97 0.59
C PHE A 77 -7.63 -2.45 0.76
N LEU A 78 -8.71 -2.75 1.49
CA LEU A 78 -9.23 -4.10 1.64
C LEU A 78 -10.49 -4.30 0.80
N ARG A 79 -10.51 -5.37 0.00
CA ARG A 79 -11.75 -5.94 -0.53
C ARG A 79 -12.40 -6.77 0.57
N LEU A 80 -13.71 -6.62 0.71
CA LEU A 80 -14.52 -7.33 1.69
C LEU A 80 -15.44 -8.30 0.96
N SER A 81 -15.57 -9.51 1.49
CA SER A 81 -16.46 -10.53 0.94
C SER A 81 -16.86 -11.54 2.00
N ILE A 82 -17.84 -12.38 1.68
CA ILE A 82 -18.25 -13.52 2.49
C ILE A 82 -18.35 -14.79 1.63
N PRO A 83 -18.33 -16.00 2.23
CA PRO A 83 -18.73 -17.21 1.55
C PRO A 83 -20.17 -17.11 1.01
N PRO A 84 -20.50 -17.78 -0.10
CA PRO A 84 -21.85 -17.76 -0.66
C PRO A 84 -22.85 -18.43 0.29
N GLN A 85 -23.89 -17.68 0.64
CA GLN A 85 -24.91 -18.03 1.63
C GLN A 85 -26.10 -18.79 1.03
N ASN A 86 -26.24 -18.80 -0.31
CA ASN A 86 -27.32 -19.49 -1.00
C ASN A 86 -26.90 -20.00 -2.39
N GLU A 87 -27.80 -20.78 -3.01
CA GLU A 87 -27.54 -21.40 -4.30
C GLU A 87 -27.38 -20.40 -5.44
N GLU A 88 -28.11 -19.28 -5.40
CA GLU A 88 -27.95 -18.22 -6.39
C GLU A 88 -26.54 -17.63 -6.35
N GLN A 89 -26.04 -17.34 -5.15
CA GLN A 89 -24.69 -16.81 -4.96
C GLN A 89 -23.64 -17.83 -5.39
N ARG A 90 -23.80 -19.11 -5.04
CA ARG A 90 -22.92 -20.19 -5.51
C ARG A 90 -22.89 -20.28 -7.03
N ARG A 91 -24.06 -20.26 -7.68
CA ARG A 91 -24.19 -20.28 -9.13
C ARG A 91 -23.52 -19.07 -9.79
N ARG A 92 -23.73 -17.86 -9.25
CA ARG A 92 -23.08 -16.64 -9.77
C ARG A 92 -21.56 -16.72 -9.71
N LEU A 93 -21.00 -17.31 -8.66
CA LEU A 93 -19.55 -17.54 -8.57
C LEU A 93 -19.09 -18.61 -9.56
N ALA A 94 -19.78 -19.75 -9.64
CA ALA A 94 -19.43 -20.87 -10.51
C ALA A 94 -19.46 -20.51 -12.00
N GLU A 95 -20.41 -19.65 -12.40
CA GLU A 95 -20.54 -19.15 -13.78
C GLU A 95 -19.70 -17.88 -14.03
N HIS A 96 -18.88 -17.46 -13.06
CA HIS A 96 -18.07 -16.24 -13.12
C HIS A 96 -18.87 -14.94 -13.38
N ARG A 97 -20.18 -14.94 -13.08
CA ARG A 97 -21.02 -13.73 -13.09
C ARG A 97 -20.77 -12.82 -11.88
N ALA A 98 -20.08 -13.33 -10.87
CA ALA A 98 -19.51 -12.56 -9.77
C ALA A 98 -18.13 -13.13 -9.43
N LEU A 99 -17.19 -12.26 -9.06
CA LEU A 99 -15.86 -12.69 -8.58
C LEU A 99 -15.87 -13.02 -7.09
N THR A 100 -16.73 -12.33 -6.32
CA THR A 100 -16.90 -12.49 -4.87
C THR A 100 -18.35 -12.18 -4.50
N ILE A 101 -18.76 -12.60 -3.30
CA ILE A 101 -20.00 -12.11 -2.69
C ILE A 101 -19.61 -10.96 -1.74
N PRO A 102 -20.06 -9.72 -2.01
CA PRO A 102 -19.77 -8.58 -1.13
C PRO A 102 -20.27 -8.80 0.30
N GLU A 103 -19.61 -8.15 1.26
CA GLU A 103 -20.12 -8.10 2.62
C GLU A 103 -21.44 -7.30 2.64
N PRO A 104 -22.48 -7.74 3.36
CA PRO A 104 -23.83 -7.17 3.27
C PRO A 104 -23.98 -5.73 3.77
N THR A 105 -23.15 -5.28 4.72
CA THR A 105 -23.22 -3.97 5.37
C THR A 105 -22.25 -2.96 4.72
N TYR A 106 -21.04 -3.41 4.41
CA TYR A 106 -19.88 -2.63 3.97
C TYR A 106 -19.55 -2.86 2.48
N GLY A 107 -20.29 -3.72 1.80
CA GLY A 107 -20.12 -3.97 0.38
C GLY A 107 -18.80 -4.68 0.05
N GLY A 108 -18.25 -4.35 -1.11
CA GLY A 108 -17.11 -5.08 -1.69
C GLY A 108 -15.73 -4.48 -1.42
N GLN A 109 -15.66 -3.26 -0.90
CA GLN A 109 -14.41 -2.52 -0.68
C GLN A 109 -14.58 -1.55 0.48
N LEU A 110 -13.75 -1.70 1.50
CA LEU A 110 -13.77 -0.85 2.68
C LEU A 110 -13.43 0.60 2.33
N GLN A 111 -14.28 1.55 2.73
CA GLN A 111 -14.07 3.00 2.63
C GLN A 111 -13.59 3.57 3.97
N ASP A 112 -12.31 3.90 4.05
CA ASP A 112 -11.64 4.35 5.28
C ASP A 112 -11.67 5.87 5.49
N LEU A 113 -12.24 6.65 4.58
CA LEU A 113 -12.46 8.08 4.75
C LEU A 113 -13.93 8.44 4.50
N ALA A 114 -14.34 9.56 5.09
CA ALA A 114 -15.65 10.14 4.91
C ALA A 114 -15.58 11.67 4.80
N ILE A 115 -16.64 12.28 4.30
CA ILE A 115 -16.81 13.73 4.34
C ILE A 115 -17.06 14.22 5.78
N GLN A 116 -16.95 15.53 5.99
CA GLN A 116 -17.21 16.10 7.31
C GLN A 116 -18.65 15.84 7.75
N GLY A 117 -18.82 15.37 8.99
CA GLY A 117 -20.12 15.03 9.58
C GLY A 117 -20.50 13.56 9.42
N ASP A 118 -19.84 12.84 8.51
CA ASP A 118 -20.02 11.40 8.31
C ASP A 118 -18.89 10.60 8.97
N ARG A 119 -19.16 9.31 9.17
CA ARG A 119 -18.18 8.36 9.70
C ARG A 119 -17.67 7.49 8.57
N ALA A 120 -16.36 7.28 8.51
CA ALA A 120 -15.81 6.24 7.64
C ALA A 120 -16.32 4.86 8.07
N GLU A 121 -16.33 3.89 7.15
CA GLU A 121 -16.85 2.55 7.40
C GLU A 121 -16.08 1.85 8.51
N ALA A 122 -14.75 1.86 8.43
CA ALA A 122 -13.84 1.31 9.42
C ALA A 122 -12.40 1.79 9.16
N ARG A 123 -11.42 1.13 9.79
CA ARG A 123 -9.98 1.34 9.59
C ARG A 123 -9.28 0.02 9.27
N MET A 124 -8.53 -0.02 8.17
CA MET A 124 -7.58 -1.11 7.95
C MET A 124 -6.48 -1.04 9.02
N HIS A 125 -6.11 -2.20 9.54
CA HIS A 125 -5.02 -2.36 10.48
C HIS A 125 -4.07 -3.45 9.99
N ILE A 126 -2.77 -3.22 10.15
CA ILE A 126 -1.72 -4.12 9.69
C ILE A 126 -0.77 -4.40 10.85
N GLU A 127 -0.58 -5.68 11.14
CA GLU A 127 0.49 -6.16 12.01
C GLU A 127 1.54 -6.87 11.17
N TYR A 128 2.81 -6.73 11.52
CA TYR A 128 3.90 -7.39 10.82
C TYR A 128 4.63 -8.34 11.76
N GLU A 129 4.72 -9.60 11.36
CA GLU A 129 5.65 -10.56 11.95
C GLU A 129 7.01 -10.41 11.28
N GLU A 130 8.07 -10.15 12.03
CA GLU A 130 9.43 -10.01 11.51
C GLU A 130 10.29 -11.25 11.76
N LYS A 131 11.11 -11.62 10.78
CA LYS A 131 12.10 -12.70 10.89
C LYS A 131 13.44 -12.27 10.29
N PRO A 132 14.52 -12.17 11.10
CA PRO A 132 15.84 -11.88 10.57
C PRO A 132 16.36 -13.06 9.74
N VAL A 133 17.10 -12.73 8.67
CA VAL A 133 17.73 -13.68 7.75
C VAL A 133 19.14 -13.20 7.44
N LEU A 134 20.11 -14.07 7.64
CA LEU A 134 21.51 -13.81 7.28
C LEU A 134 21.70 -13.96 5.76
N LEU A 135 22.32 -12.96 5.15
CA LEU A 135 22.69 -12.93 3.74
C LEU A 135 24.07 -13.56 3.54
N ALA A 136 24.39 -13.92 2.30
CA ALA A 136 25.62 -14.63 1.95
C ALA A 136 26.91 -13.82 2.18
N ASP A 137 26.80 -12.49 2.29
CA ASP A 137 27.90 -11.57 2.59
C ASP A 137 28.02 -11.26 4.11
N GLY A 138 27.21 -11.92 4.94
CA GLY A 138 27.17 -11.71 6.38
C GLY A 138 26.28 -10.54 6.83
N GLU A 139 25.65 -9.80 5.92
CA GLU A 139 24.63 -8.81 6.29
C GLU A 139 23.34 -9.50 6.77
N THR A 140 22.53 -8.84 7.61
CA THR A 140 21.22 -9.37 8.04
C THR A 140 20.11 -8.55 7.38
N ALA A 141 19.14 -9.25 6.77
CA ALA A 141 17.89 -8.68 6.27
C ALA A 141 16.73 -9.12 7.16
N SER A 142 15.66 -8.32 7.23
CA SER A 142 14.41 -8.72 7.92
C SER A 142 13.35 -9.13 6.90
N LEU A 143 12.77 -10.31 7.05
CA LEU A 143 11.54 -10.71 6.37
C LEU A 143 10.33 -10.27 7.21
N ARG A 144 9.29 -9.76 6.57
CA ARG A 144 8.02 -9.37 7.17
C ARG A 144 6.88 -10.18 6.60
N LYS A 145 5.97 -10.67 7.44
CA LYS A 145 4.69 -11.26 7.06
C LYS A 145 3.56 -10.38 7.61
N PRO A 146 2.77 -9.72 6.73
CA PRO A 146 1.65 -8.91 7.19
C PRO A 146 0.45 -9.76 7.59
N ALA A 147 -0.21 -9.37 8.68
CA ALA A 147 -1.55 -9.78 9.07
C ALA A 147 -2.48 -8.56 8.95
N TYR A 148 -3.57 -8.72 8.21
CA TYR A 148 -4.52 -7.64 7.93
C TYR A 148 -5.79 -7.84 8.75
N THR A 149 -6.22 -6.80 9.44
CA THR A 149 -7.49 -6.76 10.17
C THR A 149 -8.24 -5.46 9.89
N VAL A 150 -9.50 -5.42 10.33
CA VAL A 150 -10.33 -4.21 10.26
C VAL A 150 -10.78 -3.85 11.66
N THR A 151 -10.62 -2.58 12.01
CA THR A 151 -10.93 -2.02 13.33
C THR A 151 -11.90 -0.84 13.20
N ASN A 152 -12.53 -0.43 14.29
CA ASN A 152 -13.38 0.77 14.35
C ASN A 152 -14.58 0.77 13.38
N TRP A 153 -15.29 -0.36 13.29
CA TRP A 153 -16.52 -0.51 12.51
C TRP A 153 -17.60 0.52 12.91
N SER A 154 -18.08 1.32 11.96
CA SER A 154 -19.04 2.41 12.22
C SER A 154 -20.50 2.04 12.02
N TYR A 155 -20.80 0.99 11.26
CA TYR A 155 -22.17 0.63 10.85
C TYR A 155 -22.64 -0.71 11.44
N GLY A 156 -22.05 -1.11 12.57
CA GLY A 156 -22.33 -2.39 13.23
C GLY A 156 -21.27 -3.46 12.95
N PRO A 157 -21.36 -4.62 13.60
CA PRO A 157 -20.41 -5.71 13.35
C PRO A 157 -20.52 -6.20 11.89
N PRO A 158 -19.40 -6.56 11.24
CA PRO A 158 -19.44 -7.20 9.93
C PRO A 158 -20.03 -8.61 10.05
N HIS A 159 -20.37 -9.21 8.92
CA HIS A 159 -20.73 -10.63 8.85
C HIS A 159 -19.66 -11.52 9.54
N PRO A 160 -20.06 -12.54 10.32
CA PRO A 160 -19.11 -13.37 11.09
C PRO A 160 -18.11 -14.14 10.23
N GLU A 161 -18.46 -14.43 8.98
CA GLU A 161 -17.60 -15.08 7.99
C GLU A 161 -16.89 -14.07 7.07
N LEU A 162 -16.55 -12.89 7.57
CA LEU A 162 -15.86 -11.87 6.78
C LEU A 162 -14.52 -12.40 6.24
N LEU A 163 -14.34 -12.24 4.93
CA LEU A 163 -13.10 -12.47 4.20
C LEU A 163 -12.54 -11.15 3.71
N THR A 164 -11.25 -10.93 3.94
CA THR A 164 -10.52 -9.74 3.50
C THR A 164 -9.45 -10.05 2.46
N SER A 165 -9.38 -9.25 1.40
CA SER A 165 -8.31 -9.35 0.40
C SER A 165 -7.60 -8.00 0.25
N PRO A 166 -6.33 -7.88 0.67
CA PRO A 166 -5.57 -6.64 0.52
C PRO A 166 -5.26 -6.35 -0.94
N ARG A 167 -5.46 -5.09 -1.35
CA ARG A 167 -5.17 -4.57 -2.69
C ARG A 167 -4.26 -3.36 -2.58
N GLY A 168 -3.15 -3.43 -3.30
CA GLY A 168 -2.13 -2.40 -3.29
C GLY A 168 -0.82 -2.99 -3.77
N ASN A 169 0.21 -2.17 -3.79
CA ASN A 169 1.57 -2.66 -4.01
C ASN A 169 2.04 -3.35 -2.73
N LEU A 170 1.70 -4.62 -2.58
CA LEU A 170 2.29 -5.50 -1.56
C LEU A 170 3.78 -5.54 -1.89
N VAL A 171 4.61 -4.83 -1.14
CA VAL A 171 6.05 -4.76 -1.39
C VAL A 171 6.62 -6.17 -1.29
N THR A 172 6.71 -6.86 -2.43
CA THR A 172 7.42 -8.13 -2.56
C THR A 172 8.91 -7.90 -2.71
N PHE A 173 9.34 -6.78 -3.30
CA PHE A 173 10.74 -6.41 -3.41
C PHE A 173 10.85 -4.91 -3.68
N TRP A 174 11.45 -4.12 -2.78
CA TRP A 174 12.26 -2.95 -3.18
C TRP A 174 13.13 -2.38 -2.04
N SER A 175 14.37 -2.05 -2.43
CA SER A 175 15.43 -1.28 -1.75
C SER A 175 16.52 -2.01 -0.94
N ALA A 176 16.93 -3.20 -1.41
CA ALA A 176 18.37 -3.45 -1.51
C ALA A 176 18.80 -3.14 -2.96
N PRO A 177 19.98 -2.54 -3.23
CA PRO A 177 20.38 -2.21 -4.58
C PRO A 177 20.33 -3.45 -5.46
N GLU A 178 19.54 -3.33 -6.54
CA GLU A 178 19.08 -4.36 -7.49
C GLU A 178 20.19 -5.29 -8.00
N ARG A 179 21.46 -4.87 -7.92
CA ARG A 179 22.63 -5.67 -8.31
C ARG A 179 23.19 -6.61 -7.24
N ARG A 180 23.04 -6.35 -5.93
CA ARG A 180 23.70 -7.17 -4.89
C ARG A 180 22.87 -8.38 -4.45
N VAL A 181 21.56 -8.21 -4.32
CA VAL A 181 20.67 -9.31 -3.91
C VAL A 181 20.59 -10.39 -5.01
N LEU A 182 20.46 -9.99 -6.27
CA LEU A 182 20.38 -10.95 -7.39
C LEU A 182 21.72 -11.63 -7.73
N SER A 183 22.87 -10.98 -7.48
CA SER A 183 24.19 -11.59 -7.75
C SER A 183 24.65 -12.56 -6.66
N HIS A 184 24.15 -12.43 -5.43
CA HIS A 184 24.52 -13.28 -4.29
C HIS A 184 23.42 -14.27 -3.85
N LEU A 185 22.22 -14.18 -4.44
CA LEU A 185 21.20 -15.24 -4.40
C LEU A 185 21.65 -16.44 -5.27
N ARG A 186 22.74 -17.11 -4.89
CA ARG A 186 22.89 -18.52 -5.26
C ARG A 186 21.88 -19.30 -4.43
N TRP A 187 20.68 -19.44 -4.98
CA TRP A 187 19.53 -20.20 -4.48
C TRP A 187 19.78 -21.71 -4.26
N LYS A 188 21.04 -22.15 -4.23
CA LYS A 188 21.42 -23.58 -4.21
C LYS A 188 21.64 -24.17 -2.81
N THR A 189 21.58 -23.40 -1.72
CA THR A 189 21.81 -23.95 -0.36
C THR A 189 20.83 -23.52 0.73
N ALA A 190 19.90 -22.59 0.46
CA ALA A 190 18.87 -22.15 1.43
C ALA A 190 17.50 -22.85 1.24
N ALA A 191 17.45 -23.96 0.51
CA ALA A 191 16.21 -24.71 0.25
C ALA A 191 15.71 -25.51 1.48
N ALA A 192 16.47 -25.57 2.58
CA ALA A 192 16.14 -26.43 3.71
C ALA A 192 15.20 -25.79 4.77
N SER A 193 14.82 -24.52 4.65
CA SER A 193 13.90 -23.89 5.63
C SER A 193 13.30 -22.56 5.13
N LEU A 194 12.76 -22.55 3.92
CA LEU A 194 11.88 -21.44 3.51
C LEU A 194 10.66 -21.43 4.44
N PRO A 195 10.36 -20.32 5.12
CA PRO A 195 9.07 -20.19 5.77
C PRO A 195 7.97 -20.08 4.70
N GLU A 196 6.77 -20.55 5.04
CA GLU A 196 5.61 -20.72 4.14
C GLU A 196 5.22 -19.46 3.33
N ALA A 197 4.24 -19.59 2.43
CA ALA A 197 3.71 -18.45 1.67
C ALA A 197 3.32 -17.27 2.61
N GLY A 198 3.84 -16.07 2.34
CA GLY A 198 3.46 -14.84 3.06
C GLY A 198 4.59 -13.90 3.47
N TRP A 199 5.85 -14.36 3.47
CA TRP A 199 7.01 -13.53 3.86
C TRP A 199 7.52 -12.62 2.73
N ARG A 200 8.03 -11.43 3.10
CA ARG A 200 8.47 -10.34 2.20
C ARG A 200 9.73 -9.65 2.75
N ILE A 201 10.70 -9.24 1.93
CA ILE A 201 11.91 -8.56 2.46
C ILE A 201 11.58 -7.10 2.83
N SER A 202 11.97 -6.67 4.03
CA SER A 202 11.85 -5.29 4.51
C SER A 202 12.78 -4.34 3.76
N ALA A 203 12.28 -3.15 3.43
CA ALA A 203 13.00 -2.06 2.76
C ALA A 203 13.93 -1.27 3.70
N HIS A 204 13.86 -1.49 5.01
CA HIS A 204 14.55 -0.64 5.98
C HIS A 204 15.63 -1.43 6.74
N GLN A 205 16.90 -1.27 6.32
CA GLN A 205 18.06 -1.24 7.22
C GLN A 205 19.36 -0.91 6.45
N ARG A 206 19.89 0.30 6.65
CA ARG A 206 21.33 0.59 6.54
C ARG A 206 21.81 0.96 7.92
N GLN A 207 22.56 0.09 8.61
CA GLN A 207 23.38 0.51 9.75
C GLN A 207 24.76 -0.17 9.73
N ARG A 208 25.73 0.66 9.33
CA ARG A 208 27.13 0.81 9.78
C ARG A 208 27.86 -0.42 10.36
N ALA A 209 28.80 -0.97 9.57
CA ALA A 209 30.06 -1.52 10.06
C ALA A 209 31.19 -1.22 9.05
N ALA A 210 31.49 0.06 8.83
CA ALA A 210 32.65 0.48 8.06
C ALA A 210 33.26 1.72 8.72
N ARG A 211 34.09 1.47 9.73
CA ARG A 211 35.29 2.22 10.10
C ARG A 211 35.87 1.58 11.35
N GLY A 212 36.68 0.55 11.14
CA GLY A 212 37.85 0.39 11.98
C GLY A 212 38.70 1.63 11.79
N HIS A 213 38.79 2.46 12.81
CA HIS A 213 39.88 3.41 12.97
C HIS A 213 40.56 3.03 14.27
N ALA A 214 41.85 2.73 14.14
CA ALA A 214 42.78 2.47 15.22
C ALA A 214 42.73 3.60 16.28
N PRO A 215 43.08 3.31 17.54
CA PRO A 215 43.18 4.33 18.56
C PRO A 215 44.35 5.25 18.18
N LEU A 216 44.07 6.55 18.00
CA LEU A 216 45.12 7.55 17.96
C LEU A 216 45.37 8.02 19.39
N ASP A 217 46.60 7.75 19.80
CA ASP A 217 47.25 8.11 21.03
C ASP A 217 47.24 9.63 21.27
N HIS A 218 47.14 9.99 22.54
CA HIS A 218 47.24 11.36 23.03
C HIS A 218 48.68 11.83 22.94
N THR A 219 48.95 12.98 22.33
CA THR A 219 49.99 13.89 22.84
C THR A 219 49.65 15.35 22.54
N SER A 220 49.72 16.12 23.61
CA SER A 220 49.55 17.56 23.73
C SER A 220 50.75 18.31 23.15
N HIS A 221 50.53 19.53 22.65
CA HIS A 221 51.22 20.78 23.02
C HIS A 221 51.42 21.75 21.84
N TYR A 222 50.90 22.96 22.06
CA TYR A 222 51.12 24.27 21.40
C TYR A 222 50.70 24.45 19.94
#